data_AF-A0A9P0M7K9-F1
#
_entry.id   AF-A0A9P0M7K9-F1
#
_cell.length_a   1.000
_cell.length_b   1.000
_cell.length_c   1.000
_cell.angle_alpha   90.00
_cell.angle_beta   90.00
_cell.angle_gamma   90.00
#
_symmetry.space_group_name_H-M   'P 1'
#
loop_
_entity.id
_entity.type
_entity.pdbx_description
1 polymer ?
#
loop_
_entity_poly.entity_id
_entity_poly.type
_entity_poly.pdbx_seq_one_letter_code
_entity_poly.pdbx_strand_id
1 'polypeptide(L)'
;MGQGKSQFTEDELQDYQDLTYFTKKEVLYAHQKFKSLAPEKVGHNKNAKLPMSKLLQFPELSVNPFGERICKVFSSSQDGDCTFEDFLDMMSVFCENAPKPVKAEHAFRIFGEHQKLLTSSFTRDHQKIIHGV
;
A
#
# COMPACT_ATOMS: atom_id res chain seq x y z
N MET A 1 15.87 -3.22 -33.72
CA MET A 1 15.07 -2.44 -32.75
C MET A 1 14.55 -3.42 -31.71
N GLY A 2 15.04 -3.34 -30.47
CA GLY A 2 14.71 -4.31 -29.43
C GLY A 2 13.25 -4.17 -29.02
N GLN A 3 12.42 -5.16 -29.35
CA GLN A 3 11.11 -5.35 -28.72
C GLN A 3 11.36 -5.45 -27.22
N GLY A 4 11.04 -4.39 -26.49
CA GLY A 4 10.94 -4.45 -25.04
C GLY A 4 9.88 -5.49 -24.72
N LYS A 5 10.31 -6.67 -24.26
CA LYS A 5 9.39 -7.66 -23.70
C LYS A 5 8.66 -6.97 -22.55
N SER A 6 7.40 -6.63 -22.74
CA SER A 6 6.50 -6.24 -21.65
C SER A 6 6.68 -7.28 -20.56
N GLN A 7 7.05 -6.84 -19.35
CA GLN A 7 7.35 -7.77 -18.26
C GLN A 7 6.10 -8.56 -17.83
N PHE A 8 4.92 -8.06 -18.19
CA PHE A 8 3.62 -8.68 -17.96
C PHE A 8 2.98 -9.08 -19.29
N THR A 9 2.20 -10.17 -19.23
CA THR A 9 1.30 -10.57 -20.31
C THR A 9 0.07 -9.66 -20.37
N GLU A 10 -0.65 -9.66 -21.50
CA GLU A 10 -1.90 -8.89 -21.62
C GLU A 10 -2.98 -9.34 -20.63
N ASP A 11 -2.98 -10.62 -20.29
CA ASP A 11 -3.90 -11.24 -19.32
C ASP A 11 -3.59 -10.75 -17.90
N GLU A 12 -2.32 -10.77 -17.48
CA GLU A 12 -1.90 -10.18 -16.19
C GLU A 12 -2.23 -8.70 -16.11
N LEU A 13 -1.98 -7.92 -17.17
CA LEU A 13 -2.33 -6.50 -17.19
C LEU A 13 -3.85 -6.27 -17.11
N GLN A 14 -4.64 -7.20 -17.63
CA GLN A 14 -6.09 -7.17 -17.54
C GLN A 14 -6.55 -7.47 -16.11
N ASP A 15 -5.94 -8.47 -15.46
CA ASP A 15 -6.21 -8.82 -14.06
C ASP A 15 -5.87 -7.67 -13.12
N TYR A 16 -4.68 -7.05 -13.25
CA TYR A 16 -4.33 -5.85 -12.49
C TYR A 16 -5.29 -4.69 -12.75
N GLN A 17 -5.76 -4.50 -13.98
CA GLN A 17 -6.74 -3.46 -14.30
C GLN A 17 -8.14 -3.76 -13.72
N ASP A 18 -8.49 -5.02 -13.51
CA ASP A 18 -9.77 -5.41 -12.91
C ASP A 18 -9.72 -5.30 -11.38
N LEU A 19 -8.57 -5.66 -10.79
CA LEU A 19 -8.32 -5.62 -9.34
C LEU A 19 -7.95 -4.22 -8.82
N THR A 20 -7.55 -3.29 -9.69
CA THR A 20 -7.16 -1.93 -9.31
C THR A 20 -7.87 -0.88 -10.13
N TYR A 21 -7.82 0.39 -9.72
CA TYR A 21 -8.40 1.51 -10.46
C TYR A 21 -7.47 2.05 -11.57
N PHE A 22 -6.44 1.28 -11.94
CA PHE A 22 -5.44 1.67 -12.91
C PHE A 22 -5.67 1.10 -14.29
N THR A 23 -5.30 1.87 -15.31
CA THR A 23 -5.22 1.39 -16.69
C THR A 23 -3.96 0.52 -16.89
N LYS A 24 -3.95 -0.35 -17.91
CA LYS A 24 -2.75 -1.15 -18.27
C LYS A 24 -1.48 -0.31 -18.38
N LYS A 25 -1.60 0.93 -18.85
CA LYS A 25 -0.48 1.88 -18.99
C LYS A 25 0.04 2.34 -17.62
N GLU A 26 -0.85 2.62 -16.68
CA GLU A 26 -0.50 3.03 -15.32
C GLU A 26 0.16 1.88 -14.55
N VAL A 27 -0.35 0.65 -14.70
CA VAL A 27 0.28 -0.56 -14.12
C VAL A 27 1.72 -0.71 -14.63
N LEU A 28 1.94 -0.59 -15.94
CA LEU A 28 3.28 -0.63 -16.53
C LEU A 28 4.19 0.49 -16.03
N TYR A 29 3.64 1.70 -15.86
CA TYR A 29 4.39 2.86 -15.37
C TYR A 29 4.76 2.72 -13.88
N ALA A 30 3.83 2.25 -13.06
CA ALA A 30 4.05 1.92 -11.66
C ALA A 30 5.14 0.85 -11.52
N HIS A 31 5.10 -0.19 -12.35
CA HIS A 31 6.12 -1.23 -12.35
C HIS A 31 7.50 -0.71 -12.75
N GLN A 32 7.59 0.14 -13.78
CA GLN A 32 8.85 0.78 -14.16
C GLN A 32 9.41 1.64 -13.03
N LYS A 33 8.57 2.43 -12.36
CA LYS A 33 8.96 3.20 -11.18
C LYS A 33 9.42 2.30 -10.01
N PHE A 34 8.69 1.22 -9.73
CA PHE A 34 9.03 0.24 -8.70
C PHE A 34 10.39 -0.42 -8.98
N LYS A 35 10.64 -0.79 -10.24
CA LYS A 35 11.92 -1.30 -10.72
C LYS A 35 13.05 -0.27 -10.59
N SER A 36 12.78 1.01 -10.84
CA SER A 36 13.77 2.07 -10.65
C SER A 36 14.19 2.26 -9.18
N LEU A 37 13.33 1.92 -8.22
CA LEU A 37 13.67 2.02 -6.78
C LEU A 37 14.63 0.91 -6.30
N ALA A 38 14.50 -0.31 -6.83
CA ALA A 38 15.46 -1.38 -6.58
C ALA A 38 15.66 -2.27 -7.83
N PRO A 39 16.48 -1.83 -8.80
CA PRO A 39 16.72 -2.60 -10.02
C PRO A 39 17.36 -3.97 -9.73
N GLU A 40 18.12 -4.05 -8.64
CA GLU A 40 18.83 -5.24 -8.15
C GLU A 40 17.88 -6.32 -7.60
N LYS A 41 16.79 -5.93 -6.93
CA LYS A 41 15.78 -6.88 -6.41
C LYS A 41 14.70 -7.21 -7.44
N VAL A 42 14.18 -6.19 -8.11
CA VAL A 42 13.05 -6.31 -9.06
C VAL A 42 13.51 -6.90 -10.39
N GLY A 43 14.80 -6.76 -10.75
CA GLY A 43 15.37 -7.38 -11.94
C GLY A 43 15.33 -8.91 -11.92
N HIS A 44 15.40 -9.51 -10.72
CA HIS A 44 15.33 -10.96 -10.53
C HIS A 44 13.92 -11.46 -10.19
N ASN A 45 13.12 -10.68 -9.48
CA ASN A 45 11.76 -11.05 -9.06
C ASN A 45 10.78 -9.91 -9.34
N LYS A 46 9.83 -10.15 -10.24
CA LYS A 46 8.78 -9.17 -10.59
C LYS A 46 7.93 -8.79 -9.37
N ASN A 47 7.71 -9.73 -8.47
CA ASN A 47 6.98 -9.54 -7.21
C ASN A 47 7.91 -9.33 -6.00
N ALA A 48 9.09 -8.73 -6.21
CA ALA A 48 10.03 -8.50 -5.12
C ALA A 48 9.44 -7.55 -4.07
N LYS A 49 9.57 -7.92 -2.80
CA LYS A 49 9.28 -7.08 -1.65
C LYS A 49 10.33 -5.97 -1.51
N LEU A 50 9.89 -4.72 -1.58
CA LEU A 50 10.73 -3.55 -1.35
C LEU A 50 10.64 -3.10 0.11
N PRO A 51 11.78 -2.79 0.73
CA PRO A 51 11.76 -2.28 2.09
C PRO A 51 11.14 -0.90 2.16
N MET A 52 10.49 -0.61 3.28
CA MET A 52 9.84 0.68 3.53
C MET A 52 10.75 1.87 3.25
N SER A 53 12.02 1.77 3.63
CA SER A 53 13.03 2.82 3.40
C SER A 53 13.23 3.17 1.92
N LYS A 54 12.97 2.24 0.99
CA LYS A 54 13.01 2.49 -0.46
C LYS A 54 11.71 3.14 -0.94
N LEU A 55 10.57 2.72 -0.42
CA LEU A 55 9.27 3.33 -0.73
C LEU A 55 9.20 4.77 -0.24
N LEU A 56 9.78 5.09 0.92
CA LEU A 56 9.86 6.45 1.44
C LEU A 56 10.79 7.38 0.63
N GLN A 57 11.65 6.84 -0.24
CA GLN A 57 12.39 7.68 -1.21
C GLN A 57 11.50 8.19 -2.34
N PHE A 58 10.32 7.59 -2.49
CA PHE A 58 9.37 8.01 -3.48
C PHE A 58 8.81 9.39 -3.09
N PRO A 59 8.90 10.41 -3.96
CA PRO A 59 8.59 11.79 -3.58
C PRO A 59 7.16 11.94 -3.07
N GLU A 60 6.22 11.17 -3.64
CA GLU A 60 4.81 11.18 -3.27
C GLU A 60 4.56 10.66 -1.84
N LEU A 61 5.42 9.78 -1.32
CA LEU A 61 5.39 9.28 0.06
C LEU A 61 6.31 10.08 0.99
N SER A 62 7.45 10.55 0.49
CA SER A 62 8.46 11.29 1.25
C SER A 62 7.93 12.63 1.75
N VAL A 63 7.13 13.32 0.94
CA VAL A 63 6.50 14.59 1.32
C VAL A 63 5.27 14.39 2.22
N ASN A 64 4.80 13.15 2.36
CA ASN A 64 3.62 12.85 3.12
C ASN A 64 4.04 12.45 4.55
N PRO A 65 3.67 13.20 5.60
CA PRO A 65 4.00 12.86 6.98
C PRO A 65 3.42 11.51 7.43
N PHE A 66 2.46 10.96 6.69
CA PHE A 66 1.88 9.64 6.93
C PHE A 66 2.48 8.54 6.05
N GLY A 67 3.50 8.82 5.23
CA GLY A 67 4.10 7.85 4.30
C GLY A 67 4.52 6.55 4.98
N GLU A 68 5.10 6.63 6.18
CA GLU A 68 5.47 5.44 6.97
C GLU A 68 4.26 4.60 7.39
N ARG A 69 3.18 5.27 7.76
CA ARG A 69 1.95 4.61 8.22
C ARG A 69 1.18 4.00 7.06
N ILE A 70 1.16 4.69 5.93
CA ILE A 70 0.61 4.18 4.67
C ILE A 70 1.33 2.89 4.31
N CYS A 71 2.66 2.89 4.21
CA CYS A 71 3.42 1.67 3.90
C CYS A 71 3.13 0.53 4.89
N LYS A 72 2.97 0.82 6.19
CA LYS A 72 2.61 -0.21 7.18
C LYS A 72 1.19 -0.76 7.01
N VAL A 73 0.21 0.09 6.71
CA VAL A 73 -1.19 -0.31 6.55
C VAL A 73 -1.40 -1.11 5.27
N PHE A 74 -0.69 -0.73 4.20
CA PHE A 74 -0.72 -1.44 2.93
C PHE A 74 0.22 -2.65 2.90
N SER A 75 1.23 -2.72 3.77
CA SER A 75 2.11 -3.90 3.86
C SER A 75 1.36 -5.09 4.45
N SER A 76 1.19 -6.13 3.62
CA SER A 76 0.61 -7.41 4.05
C SER A 76 1.36 -8.08 5.22
N SER A 77 2.66 -7.79 5.40
CA SER A 77 3.45 -8.34 6.51
C SER A 77 3.45 -7.48 7.78
N GLN A 78 2.88 -6.27 7.77
CA GLN A 78 2.97 -5.27 8.85
C GLN A 78 4.40 -4.82 9.23
N ASP A 79 5.44 -5.39 8.61
CA ASP A 79 6.84 -4.97 8.73
C ASP A 79 7.15 -3.66 8.00
N GLY A 80 6.23 -3.21 7.13
CA GLY A 80 6.35 -1.98 6.33
C GLY A 80 6.98 -2.19 4.95
N ASP A 81 7.50 -3.37 4.65
CA ASP A 81 7.92 -3.70 3.29
C ASP A 81 6.70 -3.99 2.42
N CYS A 82 6.65 -3.42 1.22
CA CYS A 82 5.53 -3.61 0.29
C CYS A 82 6.00 -4.38 -0.93
N THR A 83 5.16 -5.30 -1.40
CA THR A 83 5.32 -5.95 -2.71
C THR A 83 4.83 -5.01 -3.82
N PHE A 84 4.99 -5.45 -5.07
CA PHE A 84 4.44 -4.72 -6.21
C PHE A 84 2.91 -4.61 -6.12
N GLU A 85 2.24 -5.67 -5.65
CA GLU A 85 0.79 -5.69 -5.45
C GLU A 85 0.36 -4.69 -4.35
N ASP A 86 1.02 -4.70 -3.19
CA ASP A 86 0.75 -3.73 -2.11
C ASP A 86 1.00 -2.28 -2.61
N PHE A 87 2.03 -2.07 -3.44
CA PHE A 87 2.32 -0.76 -4.03
C PHE A 87 1.25 -0.32 -5.02
N LEU A 88 0.76 -1.23 -5.87
CA LEU A 88 -0.35 -0.96 -6.77
C LEU A 88 -1.62 -0.63 -5.99
N ASP A 89 -1.97 -1.40 -4.97
CA ASP A 89 -3.16 -1.16 -4.13
C ASP A 89 -3.09 0.22 -3.46
N MET A 90 -1.93 0.53 -2.86
CA MET A 90 -1.67 1.83 -2.27
C MET A 90 -1.88 2.96 -3.29
N MET A 91 -1.18 2.92 -4.41
CA MET A 91 -1.28 3.95 -5.46
C MET A 91 -2.70 4.04 -6.03
N SER A 92 -3.39 2.90 -6.16
CA SER A 92 -4.76 2.78 -6.68
C SER A 92 -5.76 3.52 -5.78
N VAL A 93 -5.64 3.37 -4.46
CA VAL A 93 -6.46 4.11 -3.49
C VAL A 93 -6.19 5.61 -3.56
N PHE A 94 -4.95 6.03 -3.77
CA PHE A 94 -4.60 7.46 -3.88
C PHE A 94 -4.93 8.09 -5.24
N CYS A 95 -5.17 7.30 -6.29
CA CYS A 95 -5.44 7.84 -7.63
C CYS A 95 -6.82 8.52 -7.70
N GLU A 96 -7.00 9.51 -8.59
CA GLU A 96 -8.28 10.21 -8.74
C GLU A 96 -9.43 9.28 -9.18
N ASN A 97 -9.13 8.22 -9.93
CA ASN A 97 -10.12 7.25 -10.43
C ASN A 97 -10.80 6.45 -9.31
N ALA A 98 -10.15 6.28 -8.15
CA ALA A 98 -10.73 5.51 -7.07
C ALA A 98 -11.99 6.19 -6.46
N PRO A 99 -13.07 5.43 -6.22
CA PRO A 99 -14.32 5.96 -5.69
C PRO A 99 -14.14 6.49 -4.26
N LYS A 100 -14.77 7.63 -3.98
CA LYS A 100 -14.74 8.31 -2.66
C LYS A 100 -14.98 7.38 -1.45
N PRO A 101 -15.97 6.45 -1.45
CA PRO A 101 -16.17 5.57 -0.29
C PRO A 101 -14.98 4.65 -0.01
N VAL A 102 -14.34 4.10 -1.04
CA VAL A 102 -13.15 3.24 -0.88
C VAL A 102 -11.98 4.05 -0.32
N LYS A 103 -11.74 5.24 -0.87
CA LYS A 103 -10.74 6.17 -0.34
C LYS A 103 -10.99 6.49 1.13
N ALA A 104 -12.24 6.75 1.50
CA ALA A 104 -12.62 7.06 2.87
C ALA A 104 -12.39 5.87 3.82
N GLU A 105 -12.70 4.65 3.39
CA GLU A 105 -12.44 3.45 4.19
C GLU A 105 -10.94 3.22 4.43
N HIS A 106 -10.13 3.28 3.37
CA HIS A 106 -8.67 3.15 3.50
C HIS A 106 -8.04 4.30 4.28
N ALA A 107 -8.49 5.54 4.05
CA ALA A 107 -8.08 6.69 4.85
C ALA A 107 -8.43 6.45 6.33
N PHE A 108 -9.64 5.98 6.63
CA PHE A 108 -10.02 5.64 7.99
C PHE A 108 -9.15 4.53 8.57
N ARG A 109 -8.64 3.60 7.76
CA ARG A 109 -7.68 2.59 8.24
C ARG A 109 -6.33 3.22 8.59
N ILE A 110 -5.83 4.12 7.75
CA ILE A 110 -4.56 4.83 7.93
C ILE A 110 -4.61 5.81 9.13
N PHE A 111 -5.71 6.55 9.27
CA PHE A 111 -5.91 7.54 10.35
C PHE A 111 -6.50 6.92 11.62
N GLY A 112 -7.41 5.96 11.49
CA GLY A 112 -8.24 5.39 12.56
C GLY A 112 -7.60 4.27 13.37
N GLU A 113 -6.40 3.80 13.02
CA GLU A 113 -5.60 2.98 13.96
C GLU A 113 -5.30 3.71 15.29
N HIS A 114 -5.47 5.04 15.35
CA HIS A 114 -5.43 5.76 16.62
C HIS A 114 -6.63 5.47 17.54
N GLN A 115 -7.74 4.97 17.01
CA GLN A 115 -8.99 4.87 17.76
C GLN A 115 -9.17 3.52 18.48
N LYS A 116 -8.49 2.44 18.06
CA LYS A 116 -8.61 1.13 18.73
C LYS A 116 -7.91 1.07 20.10
N LEU A 117 -6.86 1.88 20.31
CA LEU A 117 -6.20 1.98 21.63
C LEU A 117 -7.10 2.69 22.65
N LEU A 118 -7.88 3.69 22.23
CA LEU A 118 -8.77 4.43 23.13
C LEU A 118 -9.95 3.58 23.62
N THR A 119 -10.52 2.71 22.77
CA THR A 119 -11.61 1.80 23.19
C THR A 119 -11.15 0.65 24.09
N SER A 120 -9.89 0.22 23.99
CA SER A 120 -9.34 -0.84 24.85
C SER A 120 -8.95 -0.31 26.24
N SER A 121 -8.55 0.97 26.34
CA SER A 121 -8.37 1.64 27.63
C SER A 121 -9.70 1.93 28.33
N PHE A 122 -10.78 2.23 27.58
CA PHE A 122 -12.07 2.58 28.20
C PHE A 122 -12.84 1.36 28.76
N THR A 123 -12.66 0.16 28.20
CA THR A 123 -13.31 -1.06 28.71
C THR A 123 -12.56 -1.72 29.88
N ARG A 124 -11.31 -1.31 30.16
CA ARG A 124 -10.54 -1.89 31.29
C ARG A 124 -10.78 -1.19 32.62
N ASP A 125 -11.22 0.07 32.61
CA ASP A 125 -11.55 0.81 33.85
C ASP A 125 -12.95 0.49 34.40
N HIS A 126 -13.88 0.02 33.56
CA HIS A 126 -15.24 -0.30 34.00
C HIS A 126 -15.38 -1.64 34.74
N GLN A 127 -14.33 -2.47 34.81
CA GLN A 127 -14.35 -3.76 35.54
C GLN A 127 -13.67 -3.71 36.92
N LYS A 128 -13.16 -2.56 37.38
CA LYS A 128 -12.65 -2.41 38.76
C LYS A 128 -13.65 -1.82 39.76
N ILE A 129 -14.82 -1.36 39.31
CA ILE A 129 -15.84 -0.77 40.20
C ILE A 129 -16.87 -1.83 40.67
N ILE A 130 -16.93 -3.00 40.03
CA ILE A 130 -17.90 -4.08 40.32
C ILE A 130 -17.30 -5.30 41.05
N HIS A 131 -16.12 -5.18 41.65
CA HIS A 131 -15.61 -6.13 42.65
C HIS A 131 -15.07 -5.39 43.88
N GLY A 132 -15.87 -4.46 44.39
CA GLY A 132 -15.84 -4.11 45.80
C GLY A 132 -16.68 -5.12 46.58
N VAL A 133 -16.03 -6.22 46.99
CA VAL A 133 -16.36 -6.99 48.20
C VAL A 133 -15.03 -7.36 48.84
#